data_AF-X1W0A3-F1
#
_entry.id   AF-X1W0A3-F1
#
_cell.length_a   1.000
_cell.length_b   1.000
_cell.length_c   1.000
_cell.angle_alpha   90.00
_cell.angle_beta   90.00
_cell.angle_gamma   90.00
#
_symmetry.space_group_name_H-M   'P 1'
#
loop_
_entity.id
_entity.type
_entity.pdbx_description
1 polymer ?
#
loop_
_entity_poly.entity_id
_entity_poly.type
_entity_poly.pdbx_seq_one_letter_code
_entity_poly.pdbx_strand_id
1 'polypeptide(L)'
;ITVMVDDIKQINLLEEFAMKNKVEFDTLIEIDVADKLFGRNVGVYRSPIRDPEAAVKLAQIISKANNLHFRGIMGYEAQNASIGDDKALFRFAKKRSRKHVNIWRQNFVDALTKAGFQPEVVNGGGSGCFQETASETSITEIGIGSLLFKSHIFDTINSLNEFLPSLFFVIQIVRKPKENIATAFSGGYVSSGSVRAFLEEDATTTCYLYSQMKEYPE
;
A
#
# COMPACT_ATOMS: atom_id res chain seq x y z
N ILE A 1 -2.63 -20.86 -5.41
CA ILE A 1 -2.35 -19.48 -5.91
C ILE A 1 -3.58 -18.67 -5.58
N THR A 2 -3.42 -17.48 -5.01
CA THR A 2 -4.54 -16.61 -4.64
C THR A 2 -4.55 -15.37 -5.51
N VAL A 3 -5.72 -15.02 -6.05
CA VAL A 3 -5.91 -13.85 -6.91
C VAL A 3 -6.98 -12.92 -6.33
N MET A 4 -6.86 -11.63 -6.63
CA MET A 4 -7.83 -10.63 -6.19
C MET A 4 -8.92 -10.46 -7.24
N VAL A 5 -10.17 -10.33 -6.79
CA VAL A 5 -11.32 -10.04 -7.64
C VAL A 5 -12.20 -8.95 -7.02
N ASP A 6 -12.77 -8.11 -7.86
CA ASP A 6 -13.75 -7.08 -7.49
C ASP A 6 -14.86 -6.88 -8.54
N ASP A 7 -14.84 -7.65 -9.63
CA ASP A 7 -15.84 -7.65 -10.69
C ASP A 7 -16.17 -9.09 -11.15
N ILE A 8 -17.45 -9.33 -11.47
CA ILE A 8 -17.94 -10.61 -11.98
C ILE A 8 -17.23 -11.04 -13.26
N LYS A 9 -16.85 -10.09 -14.13
CA LYS A 9 -16.08 -10.36 -15.36
C LYS A 9 -14.73 -11.00 -15.07
N GLN A 10 -14.08 -10.62 -13.97
CA GLN A 10 -12.80 -11.22 -13.56
C GLN A 10 -13.02 -12.65 -13.07
N ILE A 11 -14.09 -12.89 -12.31
CA ILE A 11 -14.47 -14.23 -11.84
C ILE A 11 -14.74 -15.16 -13.04
N ASN A 12 -15.55 -14.72 -14.00
CA ASN A 12 -15.87 -15.50 -15.20
C ASN A 12 -14.61 -15.82 -16.03
N LEU A 13 -13.71 -14.84 -16.20
CA LEU A 13 -12.45 -15.04 -16.91
C LEU A 13 -11.55 -16.06 -16.20
N LEU A 14 -11.45 -15.97 -14.87
CA LEU A 14 -10.66 -16.88 -14.06
C LEU A 14 -11.24 -18.30 -14.08
N GLU A 15 -12.56 -18.45 -13.98
CA GLU A 15 -13.24 -19.75 -14.05
C GLU A 15 -12.99 -20.42 -15.41
N GLU A 16 -13.21 -19.71 -16.52
CA GLU A 16 -12.97 -20.25 -17.86
C GLU A 16 -11.52 -20.74 -18.03
N PHE A 17 -10.56 -19.92 -17.59
CA PHE A 17 -9.14 -20.28 -17.64
C PHE A 17 -8.83 -21.48 -16.73
N ALA A 18 -9.34 -21.49 -15.50
CA ALA A 18 -9.10 -22.54 -14.53
C ALA A 18 -9.64 -23.89 -15.02
N MET A 19 -10.86 -23.90 -15.55
CA MET A 19 -11.48 -25.09 -16.15
C MET A 19 -10.69 -25.60 -17.35
N LYS A 20 -10.34 -24.71 -18.29
CA LYS A 20 -9.59 -25.08 -19.51
C LYS A 20 -8.24 -25.72 -19.19
N ASN A 21 -7.55 -25.21 -18.18
CA ASN A 21 -6.21 -25.68 -17.79
C ASN A 21 -6.22 -26.72 -16.66
N LYS A 22 -7.40 -27.05 -16.11
CA LYS A 22 -7.56 -27.98 -14.97
C LYS A 22 -6.72 -27.56 -13.75
N VAL A 23 -6.75 -26.26 -13.44
CA VAL A 23 -6.10 -25.68 -12.26
C VAL A 23 -7.15 -25.10 -11.32
N GLU A 24 -6.77 -24.77 -10.08
CA GLU A 24 -7.66 -24.13 -9.10
C GLU A 24 -7.05 -22.81 -8.60
N PHE A 25 -7.90 -21.84 -8.28
CA PHE A 25 -7.49 -20.58 -7.67
C PHE A 25 -8.26 -20.31 -6.38
N ASP A 26 -7.53 -19.87 -5.37
CA ASP A 26 -8.12 -19.16 -4.26
C ASP A 26 -8.38 -17.71 -4.69
N THR A 27 -9.39 -17.09 -4.10
CA THR A 27 -9.79 -15.73 -4.42
C THR A 27 -9.96 -14.90 -3.16
N LEU A 28 -9.45 -13.67 -3.20
CA LEU A 28 -9.78 -12.62 -2.23
C LEU A 28 -10.63 -11.56 -2.92
N ILE A 29 -11.68 -11.11 -2.24
CA ILE A 29 -12.44 -9.96 -2.71
C ILE A 29 -11.69 -8.69 -2.30
N GLU A 30 -11.30 -7.87 -3.28
CA GLU A 30 -10.70 -6.57 -2.98
C GLU A 30 -11.80 -5.58 -2.59
N ILE A 31 -11.67 -4.99 -1.40
CA ILE A 31 -12.60 -4.01 -0.85
C ILE A 31 -11.97 -2.62 -0.83
N ASP A 32 -12.80 -1.60 -0.99
CA ASP A 32 -12.35 -0.22 -0.93
C ASP A 32 -12.37 0.32 0.50
N VAL A 33 -11.16 0.57 1.01
CA VAL A 33 -10.88 1.13 2.33
C VAL A 33 -10.41 2.59 2.28
N ALA A 34 -10.61 3.29 1.16
CA ALA A 34 -10.33 4.73 1.09
C ALA A 34 -11.30 5.50 2.01
N ASP A 35 -10.74 6.38 2.85
CA ASP A 35 -11.50 7.23 3.76
C ASP A 35 -12.10 8.44 3.02
N LYS A 36 -13.08 9.10 3.64
CA LYS A 36 -13.60 10.41 3.20
C LYS A 36 -13.35 11.45 4.28
N LEU A 37 -12.64 12.52 3.94
CA LEU A 37 -12.41 13.67 4.81
C LEU A 37 -13.07 14.92 4.20
N PHE A 38 -14.02 15.53 4.92
CA PHE A 38 -14.81 16.66 4.44
C PHE A 38 -15.47 16.43 3.05
N GLY A 39 -15.99 15.22 2.83
CA GLY A 39 -16.62 14.84 1.56
C GLY A 39 -15.65 14.52 0.42
N ARG A 40 -14.34 14.66 0.63
CA ARG A 40 -13.29 14.31 -0.35
C ARG A 40 -12.68 12.95 -0.04
N ASN A 41 -12.40 12.16 -1.07
CA ASN A 41 -11.73 10.87 -0.87
C ASN A 41 -10.27 11.08 -0.48
N VAL A 42 -9.83 10.31 0.51
CA VAL A 42 -8.49 10.29 1.06
C VAL A 42 -8.00 8.85 0.97
N GLY A 43 -7.08 8.62 0.04
CA GLY A 43 -6.63 7.30 -0.37
C GLY A 43 -6.69 7.15 -1.88
N VAL A 44 -6.64 5.91 -2.33
CA VAL A 44 -6.65 5.56 -3.75
C VAL A 44 -7.95 4.85 -4.09
N TYR A 45 -8.48 5.13 -5.28
CA TYR A 45 -9.62 4.40 -5.82
C TYR A 45 -9.13 3.07 -6.39
N ARG A 46 -9.18 2.02 -5.59
CA ARG A 46 -8.73 0.67 -5.99
C ARG A 46 -9.90 -0.20 -6.43
N SER A 47 -10.82 -0.47 -5.52
CA SER A 47 -11.97 -1.34 -5.77
C SER A 47 -13.29 -0.55 -5.80
N PRO A 48 -14.31 -0.99 -6.55
CA PRO A 48 -15.66 -0.46 -6.46
C PRO A 48 -16.44 -1.01 -5.25
N ILE A 49 -15.94 -2.05 -4.58
CA ILE A 49 -16.63 -2.77 -3.51
C ILE A 49 -16.51 -1.98 -2.20
N ARG A 50 -17.46 -1.07 -2.01
CA ARG A 50 -17.60 -0.29 -0.77
C ARG A 50 -18.65 -0.82 0.18
N ASP A 51 -19.53 -1.71 -0.25
CA ASP A 51 -20.65 -2.21 0.54
C ASP A 51 -20.45 -3.69 0.95
N PRO A 52 -20.61 -4.06 2.24
CA PRO A 52 -20.50 -5.44 2.68
C PRO A 52 -21.43 -6.43 1.94
N GLU A 53 -22.65 -6.02 1.57
CA GLU A 53 -23.54 -6.92 0.82
C GLU A 53 -23.03 -7.18 -0.60
N ALA A 54 -22.34 -6.23 -1.22
CA ALA A 54 -21.69 -6.43 -2.51
C ALA A 54 -20.57 -7.49 -2.42
N ALA A 55 -19.77 -7.47 -1.36
CA ALA A 55 -18.78 -8.52 -1.11
C ALA A 55 -19.44 -9.89 -0.89
N VAL A 56 -20.54 -9.96 -0.13
CA VAL A 56 -21.31 -11.20 0.04
C VAL A 56 -21.83 -11.74 -1.30
N LYS A 57 -22.35 -10.87 -2.17
CA LYS A 57 -22.82 -11.25 -3.51
C LYS A 57 -21.69 -11.85 -4.36
N LEU A 58 -20.50 -11.24 -4.33
CA LEU A 58 -19.34 -11.79 -5.02
C LEU A 58 -18.91 -13.14 -4.43
N ALA A 59 -18.88 -13.29 -3.11
CA ALA A 59 -18.55 -14.56 -2.45
C ALA A 59 -19.52 -15.68 -2.86
N GLN A 60 -20.82 -15.39 -2.96
CA GLN A 60 -21.84 -16.33 -3.44
C GLN A 60 -21.67 -16.72 -4.91
N ILE A 61 -21.14 -15.83 -5.75
CA ILE A 61 -20.84 -16.12 -7.16
C ILE A 61 -19.61 -17.01 -7.22
N ILE A 62 -18.54 -16.66 -6.51
CA ILE A 62 -17.31 -17.44 -6.42
C ILE A 62 -17.62 -18.86 -5.93
N SER A 63 -18.44 -19.02 -4.90
CA SER A 63 -18.77 -20.35 -4.35
C SER A 63 -19.53 -21.27 -5.30
N LYS A 64 -20.10 -20.72 -6.39
CA LYS A 64 -20.79 -21.46 -7.44
C LYS A 64 -19.93 -21.66 -8.67
N ALA A 65 -18.79 -20.97 -8.77
CA ALA A 65 -17.87 -21.09 -9.87
C ALA A 65 -17.06 -22.38 -9.74
N ASN A 66 -16.78 -23.00 -10.87
CA ASN A 66 -15.93 -24.18 -10.94
C ASN A 66 -14.47 -23.77 -10.72
N ASN A 67 -13.73 -24.58 -9.95
CA ASN A 67 -12.30 -24.43 -9.74
C ASN A 67 -11.86 -23.10 -9.06
N LEU A 68 -12.80 -22.34 -8.49
CA LEU A 68 -12.51 -21.13 -7.72
C LEU A 68 -12.99 -21.29 -6.28
N HIS A 69 -12.18 -20.81 -5.34
CA HIS A 69 -12.47 -20.89 -3.91
C HIS A 69 -12.43 -19.50 -3.28
N PHE A 70 -13.47 -19.14 -2.53
CA PHE A 70 -13.44 -17.91 -1.73
C PHE A 70 -12.55 -18.12 -0.50
N ARG A 71 -11.52 -17.28 -0.34
CA ARG A 71 -10.54 -17.37 0.75
C ARG A 71 -10.60 -16.20 1.72
N GLY A 72 -11.20 -15.07 1.31
CA GLY A 72 -11.35 -13.91 2.17
C GLY A 72 -11.35 -12.57 1.45
N ILE A 73 -10.79 -11.55 2.10
CA ILE A 73 -10.82 -10.16 1.61
C ILE A 73 -9.44 -9.48 1.68
N MET A 74 -9.26 -8.47 0.84
CA MET A 74 -8.10 -7.59 0.84
C MET A 74 -8.53 -6.13 0.87
N GLY A 75 -7.94 -5.31 1.76
CA GLY A 75 -8.19 -3.87 1.82
C GLY A 75 -6.91 -3.07 2.06
N TYR A 76 -6.33 -2.49 1.00
CA TYR A 76 -5.07 -1.74 1.07
C TYR A 76 -5.25 -0.27 1.44
N GLU A 77 -4.60 0.16 2.52
CA GLU A 77 -4.77 1.48 3.14
C GLU A 77 -3.74 2.52 2.66
N ALA A 78 -3.74 2.85 1.37
CA ALA A 78 -2.72 3.74 0.80
C ALA A 78 -2.61 5.09 1.54
N GLN A 79 -3.72 5.65 2.02
CA GLN A 79 -3.73 6.91 2.77
C GLN A 79 -2.96 6.86 4.09
N ASN A 80 -2.83 5.67 4.69
CA ASN A 80 -2.10 5.48 5.92
C ASN A 80 -0.64 5.06 5.65
N ALA A 81 -0.34 4.52 4.46
CA ALA A 81 0.91 3.84 4.15
C ALA A 81 2.09 4.76 3.76
N SER A 82 1.84 6.00 3.31
CA SER A 82 2.91 6.89 2.81
C SER A 82 2.83 8.32 3.34
N ILE A 83 1.84 8.64 4.17
CA ILE A 83 1.71 9.97 4.77
C ILE A 83 2.54 10.04 6.07
N GLY A 84 3.41 11.05 6.13
CA GLY A 84 4.24 11.39 7.29
C GLY A 84 3.46 11.87 8.51
N ASP A 85 4.17 11.93 9.64
CA ASP A 85 3.68 12.42 10.93
C ASP A 85 4.21 13.82 11.27
N ASP A 86 4.86 14.50 10.31
CA ASP A 86 5.46 15.83 10.42
C ASP A 86 4.42 16.91 10.76
N LYS A 87 3.19 16.78 10.25
CA LYS A 87 2.09 17.74 10.50
C LYS A 87 1.01 17.17 11.42
N ALA A 88 0.55 17.98 12.37
CA ALA A 88 -0.54 17.61 13.28
C ALA A 88 -1.83 17.19 12.54
N LEU A 89 -2.12 17.85 11.42
CA LEU A 89 -3.26 17.51 10.57
C LEU A 89 -3.14 16.10 9.98
N PHE A 90 -1.95 15.68 9.54
CA PHE A 90 -1.72 14.34 8.99
C PHE A 90 -1.86 13.27 10.07
N ARG A 91 -1.29 13.51 11.26
CA ARG A 91 -1.47 12.61 12.40
C ARG A 91 -2.94 12.43 12.78
N PHE A 92 -3.70 13.53 12.79
CA PHE A 92 -5.15 13.50 13.03
C PHE A 92 -5.89 12.71 11.95
N ALA A 93 -5.60 12.98 10.67
CA ALA A 93 -6.22 12.29 9.54
C ALA A 93 -5.94 10.78 9.56
N LYS A 94 -4.69 10.36 9.81
CA LYS A 94 -4.31 8.95 9.95
C LYS A 94 -5.05 8.28 11.11
N LYS A 95 -5.09 8.90 12.29
CA LYS A 95 -5.79 8.34 13.45
C LYS A 95 -7.29 8.15 13.18
N ARG A 96 -7.93 9.13 12.53
CA ARG A 96 -9.33 9.05 12.12
C ARG A 96 -9.55 7.94 11.08
N SER A 97 -8.76 7.94 10.01
CA SER A 97 -8.82 6.96 8.92
C SER A 97 -8.68 5.55 9.45
N ARG A 98 -7.67 5.26 10.28
CA ARG A 98 -7.48 3.94 10.91
C ARG A 98 -8.69 3.47 11.69
N LYS A 99 -9.25 4.32 12.55
CA LYS A 99 -10.46 3.96 13.32
C LYS A 99 -11.63 3.63 12.40
N HIS A 100 -11.83 4.43 11.35
CA HIS A 100 -12.89 4.19 10.38
C HIS A 100 -12.67 2.88 9.62
N VAL A 101 -11.48 2.69 9.04
CA VAL A 101 -11.13 1.50 8.26
C VAL A 101 -11.23 0.22 9.08
N ASN A 102 -10.78 0.21 10.35
CA ASN A 102 -10.91 -0.94 11.23
C ASN A 102 -12.38 -1.37 11.39
N ILE A 103 -13.26 -0.43 11.77
CA ILE A 103 -14.71 -0.68 11.88
C ILE A 103 -15.28 -1.15 10.54
N TRP A 104 -14.86 -0.50 9.46
CA TRP A 104 -15.34 -0.80 8.12
C TRP A 104 -15.01 -2.22 7.70
N ARG A 105 -13.75 -2.63 7.86
CA ARG A 105 -13.29 -3.99 7.58
C ARG A 105 -14.00 -5.02 8.43
N GLN A 106 -14.21 -4.73 9.72
CA GLN A 106 -14.97 -5.62 10.60
C GLN A 106 -16.40 -5.84 10.07
N ASN A 107 -17.06 -4.80 9.57
CA ASN A 107 -18.39 -4.95 8.96
C ASN A 107 -18.40 -5.89 7.75
N PHE A 108 -17.34 -5.88 6.92
CA PHE A 108 -17.19 -6.83 5.81
C PHE A 108 -17.03 -8.26 6.31
N VAL A 109 -16.13 -8.47 7.28
CA VAL A 109 -15.89 -9.79 7.87
C VAL A 109 -17.17 -10.34 8.51
N ASP A 110 -17.90 -9.50 9.26
CA ASP A 110 -19.15 -9.88 9.92
C ASP A 110 -20.24 -10.23 8.91
N ALA A 111 -20.39 -9.44 7.84
CA ALA A 111 -21.39 -9.70 6.80
C ALA A 111 -21.10 -11.01 6.05
N LEU A 112 -19.84 -11.26 5.69
CA LEU A 112 -19.40 -12.51 5.05
C LEU A 112 -19.64 -13.70 5.96
N THR A 113 -19.22 -13.60 7.22
CA THR A 113 -19.39 -14.66 8.23
C THR A 113 -20.86 -14.99 8.45
N LYS A 114 -21.72 -13.96 8.59
CA LYS A 114 -23.17 -14.13 8.75
C LYS A 114 -23.82 -14.78 7.53
N ALA A 115 -23.27 -14.56 6.33
CA ALA A 115 -23.72 -15.18 5.09
C ALA A 115 -23.16 -16.60 4.88
N GLY A 116 -22.36 -17.12 5.81
CA GLY A 116 -21.77 -18.46 5.74
C GLY A 116 -20.41 -18.53 5.05
N PHE A 117 -19.79 -17.39 4.74
CA PHE A 117 -18.46 -17.31 4.15
C PHE A 117 -17.46 -16.85 5.20
N GLN A 118 -16.67 -17.78 5.74
CA GLN A 118 -15.64 -17.45 6.73
C GLN A 118 -14.37 -16.95 6.02
N PRO A 119 -13.96 -15.68 6.16
CA PRO A 119 -12.69 -15.22 5.61
C PRO A 119 -11.55 -15.87 6.38
N GLU A 120 -10.68 -16.61 5.70
CA GLU A 120 -9.44 -17.11 6.28
C GLU A 120 -8.31 -16.09 6.14
N VAL A 121 -8.34 -15.32 5.03
CA VAL A 121 -7.48 -14.15 4.84
C VAL A 121 -8.28 -12.88 5.00
N VAL A 122 -7.77 -12.01 5.83
CA VAL A 122 -8.15 -10.61 5.87
C VAL A 122 -6.85 -9.83 5.75
N ASN A 123 -6.51 -9.48 4.51
CA ASN A 123 -5.29 -8.76 4.19
C ASN A 123 -5.51 -7.25 4.34
N GLY A 124 -4.53 -6.57 4.93
CA GLY A 124 -4.53 -5.12 4.97
C GLY A 124 -3.15 -4.51 5.20
N GLY A 125 -3.15 -3.21 5.43
CA GLY A 125 -1.96 -2.47 5.84
C GLY A 125 -0.97 -2.22 4.69
N GLY A 126 0.05 -1.46 5.03
CA GLY A 126 1.13 -1.08 4.15
C GLY A 126 2.33 -0.63 4.96
N SER A 127 3.47 -0.40 4.31
CA SER A 127 4.74 -0.08 4.99
C SER A 127 4.66 1.01 6.06
N GLY A 128 3.85 2.06 5.87
CA GLY A 128 3.69 3.17 6.83
C GLY A 128 2.65 2.97 7.93
N CYS A 129 1.88 1.88 7.93
CA CYS A 129 0.79 1.66 8.89
C CYS A 129 0.66 0.21 9.37
N PHE A 130 1.62 -0.66 9.03
CA PHE A 130 1.52 -2.10 9.24
C PHE A 130 1.38 -2.48 10.72
N GLN A 131 2.05 -1.75 11.64
CA GLN A 131 1.98 -2.03 13.08
C GLN A 131 0.58 -1.77 13.60
N GLU A 132 -0.04 -0.65 13.19
CA GLU A 132 -1.40 -0.34 13.60
C GLU A 132 -2.40 -1.30 12.96
N THR A 133 -2.29 -1.59 11.67
CA THR A 133 -3.17 -2.56 11.02
C THR A 133 -3.04 -3.96 11.64
N ALA A 134 -1.83 -4.38 12.00
CA ALA A 134 -1.59 -5.69 12.64
C ALA A 134 -2.22 -5.80 14.03
N SER A 135 -2.56 -4.68 14.67
CA SER A 135 -3.25 -4.66 15.97
C SER A 135 -4.77 -4.85 15.86
N GLU A 136 -5.32 -4.88 14.66
CA GLU A 136 -6.76 -5.00 14.43
C GLU A 136 -7.20 -6.46 14.48
N THR A 137 -8.29 -6.73 15.20
CA THR A 137 -8.77 -8.10 15.47
C THR A 137 -9.08 -8.92 14.22
N SER A 138 -9.59 -8.27 13.17
CA SER A 138 -9.97 -8.97 11.94
C SER A 138 -8.80 -9.33 11.04
N ILE A 139 -7.65 -8.68 11.18
CA ILE A 139 -6.52 -8.83 10.26
C ILE A 139 -5.81 -10.16 10.49
N THR A 140 -5.58 -10.89 9.40
CA THR A 140 -4.80 -12.14 9.42
C THR A 140 -3.53 -12.07 8.56
N GLU A 141 -3.42 -11.06 7.70
CA GLU A 141 -2.25 -10.85 6.83
C GLU A 141 -1.94 -9.36 6.61
N ILE A 142 -0.66 -9.04 6.48
CA ILE A 142 -0.15 -7.67 6.36
C ILE A 142 0.68 -7.48 5.09
N GLY A 143 0.36 -6.45 4.30
CA GLY A 143 1.03 -6.12 3.04
C GLY A 143 2.25 -5.18 3.16
N ILE A 144 3.35 -5.63 3.77
CA ILE A 144 4.61 -4.86 3.81
C ILE A 144 5.45 -5.15 2.57
N GLY A 145 5.97 -4.10 1.92
CA GLY A 145 6.95 -4.24 0.83
C GLY A 145 8.08 -3.23 0.93
N SER A 146 7.79 -1.96 0.63
CA SER A 146 8.78 -0.86 0.55
C SER A 146 9.56 -0.59 1.85
N LEU A 147 9.02 -0.98 3.01
CA LEU A 147 9.73 -0.85 4.29
C LEU A 147 10.98 -1.73 4.35
N LEU A 148 11.04 -2.83 3.58
CA LEU A 148 12.25 -3.65 3.48
C LEU A 148 13.47 -2.83 3.07
N PHE A 149 13.25 -1.76 2.28
CA PHE A 149 14.30 -0.84 1.83
C PHE A 149 14.36 0.47 2.61
N LYS A 150 13.26 0.88 3.26
CA LYS A 150 13.13 2.13 4.03
C LYS A 150 13.67 3.35 3.26
N SER A 151 13.02 3.68 2.14
CA SER A 151 13.31 4.93 1.40
C SER A 151 12.93 6.19 2.20
N HIS A 152 13.44 7.35 1.78
CA HIS A 152 13.25 8.64 2.47
C HIS A 152 11.79 9.06 2.72
N ILE A 153 10.82 8.54 1.94
CA ILE A 153 9.39 8.81 2.17
C ILE A 153 8.93 8.36 3.57
N PHE A 154 9.62 7.39 4.17
CA PHE A 154 9.30 6.86 5.49
C PHE A 154 9.98 7.60 6.64
N ASP A 155 10.85 8.59 6.39
CA ASP A 155 11.63 9.26 7.44
C ASP A 155 10.79 10.19 8.32
N THR A 156 9.63 10.59 7.81
CA THR A 156 8.67 11.41 8.55
C THR A 156 7.65 10.57 9.31
N ILE A 157 7.69 9.24 9.23
CA ILE A 157 6.77 8.34 9.93
C ILE A 157 7.42 7.85 11.21
N ASN A 158 6.94 8.33 12.36
CA ASN A 158 7.60 8.16 13.65
C ASN A 158 7.69 6.69 14.08
N SER A 159 6.69 5.88 13.73
CA SER A 159 6.65 4.46 14.06
C SER A 159 7.71 3.64 13.32
N LEU A 160 8.37 4.22 12.31
CA LEU A 160 9.41 3.58 11.52
C LEU A 160 10.83 4.05 11.88
N ASN A 161 11.00 4.85 12.94
CA ASN A 161 12.30 5.43 13.29
C ASN A 161 13.38 4.41 13.69
N GLU A 162 12.98 3.20 14.10
CA GLU A 162 13.90 2.10 14.43
C GLU A 162 14.42 1.34 13.21
N PHE A 163 13.81 1.54 12.03
CA PHE A 163 14.19 0.84 10.79
C PHE A 163 15.27 1.62 10.04
N LEU A 164 16.25 0.90 9.51
CA LEU A 164 17.37 1.47 8.76
C LEU A 164 17.16 1.30 7.24
N PRO A 165 17.60 2.25 6.40
CA PRO A 165 17.71 2.06 4.96
C PRO A 165 18.56 0.84 4.63
N SER A 166 18.15 0.05 3.64
CA SER A 166 18.87 -1.17 3.24
C SER A 166 19.22 -1.24 1.74
N LEU A 167 18.73 -0.28 0.94
CA LEU A 167 19.05 -0.14 -0.47
C LEU A 167 19.52 1.27 -0.77
N PHE A 168 20.66 1.38 -1.45
CA PHE A 168 21.37 2.63 -1.66
C PHE A 168 21.78 2.80 -3.13
N PHE A 169 21.75 4.05 -3.60
CA PHE A 169 22.42 4.45 -4.83
C PHE A 169 23.78 5.03 -4.49
N VAL A 170 24.84 4.43 -5.01
CA VAL A 170 26.21 4.96 -4.87
C VAL A 170 26.55 5.75 -6.14
N ILE A 171 26.85 7.03 -5.98
CA ILE A 171 27.20 7.92 -7.09
C ILE A 171 28.60 8.49 -6.83
N GLN A 172 29.49 8.35 -7.81
CA GLN A 172 30.87 8.80 -7.70
C GLN A 172 30.94 10.33 -7.71
N ILE A 173 31.73 10.95 -6.82
CA ILE A 173 32.07 12.38 -6.94
C ILE A 173 33.14 12.56 -8.02
N VAL A 174 32.90 13.44 -9.00
CA VAL A 174 33.82 13.71 -10.12
C VAL A 174 34.48 15.08 -10.07
N ARG A 175 33.93 16.03 -9.32
CA ARG A 175 34.54 17.36 -9.11
C ARG A 175 34.23 17.89 -7.72
N LYS A 176 35.17 18.63 -7.12
CA LYS A 176 34.98 19.36 -5.85
C LYS A 176 35.49 20.80 -5.99
N PRO A 177 34.71 21.72 -6.58
CA PRO A 177 35.17 23.08 -6.86
C PRO A 177 35.32 23.98 -5.63
N LYS A 178 34.67 23.65 -4.50
CA LYS A 178 34.77 24.36 -3.22
C LYS A 178 34.68 23.37 -2.06
N GLU A 179 35.05 23.79 -0.86
CA GLU A 179 35.05 22.96 0.36
C GLU A 179 33.72 22.21 0.59
N ASN A 180 32.59 22.90 0.40
CA ASN A 180 31.23 22.40 0.66
C ASN A 180 30.41 22.11 -0.61
N ILE A 181 31.06 22.02 -1.78
CA ILE A 181 30.37 21.78 -3.06
C ILE A 181 31.09 20.68 -3.83
N ALA A 182 30.34 19.65 -4.22
CA ALA A 182 30.81 18.55 -5.05
C ALA A 182 29.81 18.27 -6.20
N THR A 183 30.34 17.81 -7.33
CA THR A 183 29.55 17.33 -8.47
C THR A 183 29.63 15.81 -8.53
N ALA A 184 28.49 15.14 -8.53
CA ALA A 184 28.38 13.70 -8.66
C ALA A 184 28.30 13.26 -10.15
N PHE A 185 28.80 12.06 -10.45
CA PHE A 185 28.84 11.46 -11.78
C PHE A 185 27.46 10.93 -12.16
N SER A 186 26.81 11.59 -13.11
CA SER A 186 25.43 11.32 -13.49
C SER A 186 24.43 11.67 -12.37
N GLY A 187 23.34 12.32 -12.76
CA GLY A 187 22.18 12.61 -11.93
C GLY A 187 20.92 12.32 -12.74
N GLY A 188 19.79 12.06 -12.08
CA GLY A 188 18.55 11.74 -12.77
C GLY A 188 18.33 10.26 -13.07
N TYR A 189 18.96 9.34 -12.32
CA TYR A 189 18.49 7.96 -12.29
C TYR A 189 17.05 7.96 -11.76
N VAL A 190 16.10 7.56 -12.62
CA VAL A 190 14.70 7.40 -12.24
C VAL A 190 14.62 6.20 -11.31
N SER A 191 14.49 6.43 -10.01
CA SER A 191 14.35 5.37 -9.00
C SER A 191 12.89 5.09 -8.65
N SER A 192 12.02 6.11 -8.65
CA SER A 192 10.56 6.04 -8.71
C SER A 192 9.95 7.45 -8.68
N GLY A 193 8.85 7.69 -9.41
CA GLY A 193 8.20 9.00 -9.55
C GLY A 193 8.29 9.58 -10.96
N SER A 194 7.42 10.53 -11.30
CA SER A 194 7.55 11.24 -12.58
C SER A 194 8.92 11.92 -12.62
N VAL A 195 9.55 11.93 -13.80
CA VAL A 195 10.60 12.90 -14.07
C VAL A 195 9.94 14.24 -13.80
N ARG A 196 10.30 14.90 -12.69
CA ARG A 196 9.96 16.31 -12.51
C ARG A 196 10.79 17.01 -13.56
N ALA A 197 10.26 17.06 -14.78
CA ALA A 197 10.87 17.73 -15.90
C ALA A 197 11.06 19.17 -15.43
N PHE A 198 12.31 19.51 -15.10
CA PHE A 198 13.12 20.59 -15.68
C PHE A 198 12.38 21.82 -16.26
N LEU A 199 11.22 22.21 -15.73
CA LEU A 199 10.41 23.34 -16.22
C LEU A 199 10.49 24.57 -15.30
N GLU A 200 11.41 24.58 -14.34
CA GLU A 200 11.87 25.82 -13.72
C GLU A 200 13.24 26.16 -14.32
N GLU A 201 13.36 27.36 -14.90
CA GLU A 201 14.53 27.89 -15.62
C GLU A 201 15.83 27.96 -14.79
N ASP A 202 15.80 27.53 -13.51
CA ASP A 202 16.95 27.48 -12.61
C ASP A 202 17.49 26.07 -12.33
N ALA A 203 17.07 25.06 -13.11
CA ALA A 203 17.53 23.68 -12.94
C ALA A 203 18.96 23.44 -13.49
N THR A 204 19.97 24.09 -12.89
CA THR A 204 21.29 23.45 -12.84
C THR A 204 21.15 22.20 -12.00
N THR A 205 21.41 21.02 -12.60
CA THR A 205 21.36 19.73 -11.91
C THR A 205 22.55 19.60 -10.96
N THR A 206 22.57 20.44 -9.93
CA THR A 206 23.38 20.25 -8.76
C THR A 206 22.53 19.41 -7.83
N CYS A 207 22.80 18.10 -7.79
CA CYS A 207 22.38 17.28 -6.66
C CYS A 207 23.12 17.85 -5.44
N TYR A 208 22.55 18.85 -4.78
CA TYR A 208 22.99 19.21 -3.44
C TYR A 208 22.68 18.00 -2.58
N LEU A 209 23.72 17.21 -2.28
CA LEU A 209 23.73 16.39 -1.08
C LEU A 209 23.56 17.39 0.08
N TYR A 210 22.32 17.65 0.50
CA TYR A 210 22.08 18.21 1.81
C TYR A 210 22.70 17.20 2.78
N SER A 211 23.64 17.68 3.60
CA SER A 211 24.49 16.89 4.48
C SER A 211 23.74 16.25 5.66
N GLN A 212 22.66 15.52 5.38
CA GLN A 212 21.96 14.67 6.35
C GLN A 212 22.46 13.22 6.29
N MET A 213 23.71 13.01 5.87
CA MET A 213 24.44 11.84 6.36
C MET A 213 24.60 12.04 7.86
N LYS A 214 23.62 11.57 8.65
CA LYS A 214 23.90 11.17 10.02
C LYS A 214 25.05 10.18 9.90
N GLU A 215 26.18 10.51 10.51
CA GLU A 215 27.24 9.54 10.75
C GLU A 215 26.59 8.36 11.47
N TYR A 216 26.44 7.25 10.76
CA TYR A 216 26.09 5.98 11.39
C TYR A 216 27.38 5.49 12.04
N PRO A 217 27.42 5.30 13.37
CA PRO A 217 28.62 4.80 14.04
C PRO A 217 29.01 3.42 13.48
N GLU A 218 30.32 3.23 13.33
CA GLU A 218 30.96 1.97 12.87
C GLU A 218 30.60 0.76 13.74
#